data_AF-A0AAW0S8G9-F1
#
_entry.id   AF-A0AAW0S8G9-F1
#
_cell.length_a   1.000
_cell.length_b   1.000
_cell.length_c   1.000
_cell.angle_alpha   90.00
_cell.angle_beta   90.00
_cell.angle_gamma   90.00
#
_symmetry.space_group_name_H-M   'P 1'
#
loop_
_entity.id
_entity.type
_entity.pdbx_description
1 polymer ?
#
loop_
_entity_poly.entity_id
_entity_poly.type
_entity_poly.pdbx_seq_one_letter_code
_entity_poly.pdbx_strand_id
1 'polypeptide(L)'
;MVSSEAATEPNQSIATKESVANSAQARSQHCVDPGRFPLSKNEILHVLRVNQEGNHHLHISTYCAGKKWLLSSHLHQPVDLDHTSALHDEDASNACNRTAAVYLLRDEWCPHTRSAKLPQMEEEIALIAAELFQYTYHRWFRPYKSEIDLGQFLTKVNVPSAAIDLPVKTCSLAMVERLKRSHTNFCDRVRDTMANETLREALEYYGGYKWRRRVRPFYYIQPVFEAVIVAVRTGEFDFATTDIADMRTLIVATGKETRSGPIDLSLIDAADRLDSVSDNGRLVAVESRLEVILSFLLDLEQREHALGMQPDLPVCDMDSRVAGAMDDLGWDPAEPLHGPSSAWVDTDQHSTWTVGKGRNLVLINNAVECWAYQCYRFCRRAEGERRYAQRYLLQRLTEQEQETSEIADASINSNNER
;
A
#
# COMPACT_ATOMS: atom_id res chain seq x y z
N MET A 1 -17.35 -8.79 67.45
CA MET A 1 -17.84 -10.19 67.47
C MET A 1 -18.02 -10.62 66.02
N VAL A 2 -17.45 -11.78 65.72
CA VAL A 2 -17.18 -12.33 64.39
C VAL A 2 -18.48 -12.57 63.61
N SER A 3 -18.53 -12.16 62.34
CA SER A 3 -19.48 -12.71 61.37
C SER A 3 -18.76 -12.92 60.05
N SER A 4 -18.76 -14.17 59.60
CA SER A 4 -18.08 -14.71 58.43
C SER A 4 -18.81 -14.35 57.13
N GLU A 5 -18.10 -13.72 56.20
CA GLU A 5 -18.54 -13.64 54.80
C GLU A 5 -18.07 -14.87 54.02
N ALA A 6 -19.03 -15.52 53.36
CA ALA A 6 -18.80 -16.66 52.49
C ALA A 6 -18.27 -16.18 51.13
N ALA A 7 -17.14 -16.73 50.70
CA ALA A 7 -16.59 -16.54 49.37
C ALA A 7 -17.52 -17.19 48.32
N THR A 8 -17.97 -16.39 47.36
CA THR A 8 -18.68 -16.86 46.17
C THR A 8 -17.65 -16.96 45.03
N GLU A 9 -17.42 -18.17 44.51
CA GLU A 9 -16.55 -18.42 43.36
C GLU A 9 -17.12 -17.77 42.07
N PRO A 10 -16.28 -17.21 41.18
CA PRO A 10 -16.74 -16.65 39.92
C PRO A 10 -16.95 -17.75 38.85
N ASN A 11 -18.17 -17.78 38.31
CA ASN A 11 -18.58 -18.51 37.10
C ASN A 11 -17.65 -18.23 35.91
N GLN A 12 -16.66 -19.11 35.69
CA GLN A 12 -15.91 -19.21 34.43
C GLN A 12 -16.25 -20.55 33.75
N SER A 13 -17.32 -20.61 32.95
CA SER A 13 -17.61 -21.84 32.19
C SER A 13 -18.51 -21.68 30.95
N ILE A 14 -19.09 -20.52 30.66
CA ILE A 14 -20.08 -20.40 29.56
C ILE A 14 -19.48 -19.69 28.33
N ALA A 15 -18.67 -18.65 28.51
CA ALA A 15 -18.08 -17.89 27.40
C ALA A 15 -17.07 -18.67 26.52
N THR A 16 -16.41 -19.69 27.09
CA THR A 16 -15.44 -20.53 26.36
C THR A 16 -16.10 -21.60 25.50
N LYS A 17 -17.36 -22.00 25.78
CA LYS A 17 -18.06 -22.99 24.96
C LYS A 17 -18.68 -22.36 23.71
N GLU A 18 -19.19 -21.13 23.79
CA GLU A 18 -19.67 -20.40 22.61
C GLU A 18 -18.53 -19.96 21.67
N SER A 19 -17.37 -19.58 22.20
CA SER A 19 -16.21 -19.22 21.35
C SER A 19 -15.59 -20.44 20.66
N VAL A 20 -15.59 -21.62 21.31
CA VAL A 20 -15.12 -22.87 20.72
C VAL A 20 -16.14 -23.45 19.73
N ALA A 21 -17.44 -23.31 19.98
CA ALA A 21 -18.50 -23.70 19.03
C ALA A 21 -18.49 -22.81 17.77
N ASN A 22 -18.34 -21.49 17.92
CA ASN A 22 -18.18 -20.56 16.80
C ASN A 22 -16.87 -20.78 16.04
N SER A 23 -15.79 -21.18 16.74
CA SER A 23 -14.52 -21.58 16.11
C SER A 23 -14.64 -22.90 15.35
N ALA A 24 -15.42 -23.87 15.84
CA ALA A 24 -15.67 -25.14 15.15
C ALA A 24 -16.57 -24.96 13.92
N GLN A 25 -17.58 -24.08 14.00
CA GLN A 25 -18.46 -23.75 12.88
C GLN A 25 -17.70 -22.94 11.79
N ALA A 26 -16.73 -22.11 12.18
CA ALA A 26 -15.80 -21.40 11.27
C ALA A 26 -14.57 -22.23 10.82
N ARG A 27 -14.38 -23.45 11.33
CA ARG A 27 -13.37 -24.42 10.84
C ARG A 27 -13.91 -25.27 9.67
N SER A 28 -15.23 -25.31 9.49
CA SER A 28 -15.91 -26.18 8.52
C SER A 28 -16.03 -25.62 7.11
N GLN A 29 -15.70 -24.35 6.85
CA GLN A 29 -16.18 -23.73 5.61
C GLN A 29 -15.36 -24.00 4.34
N HIS A 30 -14.03 -24.23 4.37
CA HIS A 30 -13.28 -24.28 3.10
C HIS A 30 -12.08 -25.24 3.03
N CYS A 31 -12.23 -26.44 3.58
CA CYS A 31 -11.76 -27.61 2.84
C CYS A 31 -13.01 -28.16 2.17
N VAL A 32 -13.15 -28.01 0.85
CA VAL A 32 -14.23 -28.70 0.14
C VAL A 32 -14.07 -30.18 0.49
N ASP A 33 -15.09 -30.75 1.12
CA ASP A 33 -15.09 -32.17 1.47
C ASP A 33 -14.89 -32.96 0.16
N PRO A 34 -13.84 -33.80 0.05
CA PRO A 34 -13.62 -34.63 -1.13
C PRO A 34 -14.83 -35.51 -1.51
N GLY A 35 -15.76 -35.77 -0.58
CA GLY A 35 -17.01 -36.47 -0.85
C GLY A 35 -18.09 -35.63 -1.58
N ARG A 36 -17.88 -34.33 -1.78
CA ARG A 36 -18.86 -33.40 -2.41
C ARG A 36 -18.63 -33.12 -3.88
N PHE A 37 -17.69 -33.81 -4.53
CA PHE A 37 -17.45 -33.65 -5.97
C PHE A 37 -18.48 -34.43 -6.82
N PRO A 38 -18.88 -33.90 -8.00
CA PRO A 38 -18.51 -32.59 -8.53
C PRO A 38 -19.28 -31.45 -7.83
N LEU A 39 -18.61 -30.31 -7.65
CA LEU A 39 -19.24 -29.10 -7.15
C LEU A 39 -20.23 -28.53 -8.18
N SER A 40 -21.23 -27.76 -7.71
CA SER A 40 -22.06 -27.00 -8.64
C SER A 40 -21.25 -25.88 -9.31
N LYS A 41 -21.68 -25.44 -10.49
CA LYS A 41 -21.04 -24.35 -11.24
C LYS A 41 -20.82 -23.10 -10.39
N ASN A 42 -21.83 -22.67 -9.63
CA ASN A 42 -21.75 -21.50 -8.77
C ASN A 42 -20.74 -21.68 -7.63
N GLU A 43 -20.65 -22.87 -7.04
CA GLU A 43 -19.65 -23.18 -6.02
C GLU A 43 -18.23 -23.17 -6.60
N ILE A 44 -18.04 -23.69 -7.81
CA ILE A 44 -16.73 -23.64 -8.49
C ILE A 44 -16.34 -22.19 -8.76
N LEU A 45 -17.24 -21.39 -9.34
CA LEU A 45 -17.00 -19.96 -9.61
C LEU A 45 -16.66 -19.17 -8.34
N HIS A 46 -17.36 -19.44 -7.23
CA HIS A 46 -17.05 -18.84 -5.94
C HIS A 46 -15.64 -19.19 -5.45
N VAL A 47 -15.25 -20.47 -5.51
CA VAL A 47 -13.90 -20.93 -5.12
C VAL A 47 -12.82 -20.30 -6.01
N LEU A 48 -13.03 -20.27 -7.32
CA LEU A 48 -12.10 -19.65 -8.27
C LEU A 48 -11.90 -18.17 -7.96
N ARG A 49 -13.00 -17.44 -7.73
CA ARG A 49 -12.94 -16.02 -7.40
C ARG A 49 -12.23 -15.76 -6.06
N VAL A 50 -12.51 -16.54 -5.02
CA VAL A 50 -11.79 -16.45 -3.73
C VAL A 50 -10.28 -16.66 -3.93
N ASN A 51 -9.90 -17.66 -4.73
CA ASN A 51 -8.49 -17.92 -5.03
C ASN A 51 -7.83 -16.78 -5.81
N GLN A 52 -8.54 -16.18 -6.78
CA GLN A 52 -8.04 -15.03 -7.52
C GLN A 52 -7.84 -13.82 -6.61
N GLU A 53 -8.79 -13.51 -5.73
CA GLU A 53 -8.67 -12.40 -4.76
C GLU A 53 -7.50 -12.60 -3.80
N GLY A 54 -7.31 -13.84 -3.31
CA GLY A 54 -6.17 -14.18 -2.46
C GLY A 54 -4.83 -14.04 -3.19
N ASN A 55 -4.76 -14.51 -4.44
CA ASN A 55 -3.58 -14.35 -5.29
C ASN A 55 -3.31 -12.88 -5.63
N HIS A 56 -4.36 -12.11 -5.90
CA HIS A 56 -4.28 -10.68 -6.18
C HIS A 56 -3.71 -9.93 -4.98
N HIS A 57 -4.31 -10.11 -3.79
CA HIS A 57 -3.81 -9.50 -2.55
C HIS A 57 -2.34 -9.87 -2.31
N LEU A 58 -1.97 -11.15 -2.46
CA LEU A 58 -0.58 -11.58 -2.32
C LEU A 58 0.35 -10.90 -3.33
N HIS A 59 -0.07 -10.83 -4.59
CA HIS A 59 0.70 -10.21 -5.66
C HIS A 59 0.93 -8.72 -5.36
N ILE A 60 -0.13 -7.95 -5.11
CA ILE A 60 -0.01 -6.53 -4.77
C ILE A 60 0.81 -6.34 -3.48
N SER A 61 0.59 -7.15 -2.44
CA SER A 61 1.39 -7.05 -1.21
C SER A 61 2.88 -7.32 -1.43
N THR A 62 3.21 -8.21 -2.37
CA THR A 62 4.59 -8.60 -2.63
C THR A 62 5.32 -7.51 -3.40
N TYR A 63 4.64 -6.95 -4.40
CA TYR A 63 5.24 -6.09 -5.40
C TYR A 63 4.98 -4.59 -5.20
N CYS A 64 3.87 -4.21 -4.56
CA CYS A 64 3.50 -2.82 -4.30
C CYS A 64 3.74 -2.38 -2.84
N ALA A 65 3.71 -3.31 -1.88
CA ALA A 65 3.53 -2.99 -0.44
C ALA A 65 4.73 -3.29 0.48
N GLY A 66 5.88 -3.63 -0.08
CA GLY A 66 7.09 -3.72 0.74
C GLY A 66 7.59 -5.11 1.05
N LYS A 67 7.02 -6.25 0.64
CA LYS A 67 7.77 -7.52 0.78
C LYS A 67 9.08 -7.51 -0.03
N LYS A 68 9.05 -6.86 -1.20
CA LYS A 68 10.21 -6.50 -2.04
C LYS A 68 11.26 -5.68 -1.27
N TRP A 69 10.83 -4.66 -0.52
CA TRP A 69 11.71 -3.75 0.23
C TRP A 69 12.14 -4.31 1.61
N LEU A 70 11.25 -5.00 2.32
CA LEU A 70 11.45 -5.54 3.67
C LEU A 70 12.31 -6.79 3.70
N LEU A 71 12.16 -7.70 2.73
CA LEU A 71 12.92 -8.96 2.72
C LEU A 71 14.25 -8.83 1.99
N SER A 72 14.42 -7.81 1.16
CA SER A 72 15.57 -7.70 0.25
C SER A 72 15.85 -6.25 -0.16
N SER A 73 15.92 -5.32 0.80
CA SER A 73 16.26 -3.91 0.53
C SER A 73 17.55 -3.75 -0.29
N HIS A 74 18.51 -4.65 -0.10
CA HIS A 74 19.77 -4.71 -0.85
C HIS A 74 19.65 -5.26 -2.28
N LEU A 75 18.58 -6.01 -2.62
CA LEU A 75 18.36 -6.52 -3.98
C LEU A 75 17.51 -5.59 -4.84
N HIS A 76 16.88 -4.58 -4.24
CA HIS A 76 15.99 -3.67 -4.95
C HIS A 76 16.48 -2.24 -4.79
N GLN A 77 17.15 -1.78 -5.84
CA GLN A 77 17.60 -0.41 -5.91
C GLN A 77 16.39 0.54 -6.03
N PRO A 78 16.44 1.72 -5.39
CA PRO A 78 15.53 2.82 -5.66
C PRO A 78 15.28 2.99 -7.15
N VAL A 79 14.04 3.28 -7.53
CA VAL A 79 13.76 3.61 -8.92
C VAL A 79 14.43 4.93 -9.19
N ASP A 80 15.51 4.89 -9.95
CA ASP A 80 16.18 6.09 -10.37
C ASP A 80 15.29 6.81 -11.42
N LEU A 81 14.58 7.84 -10.98
CA LEU A 81 13.66 8.61 -11.83
C LEU A 81 14.36 9.72 -12.62
N ASP A 82 15.61 10.03 -12.29
CA ASP A 82 16.36 11.13 -12.89
C ASP A 82 17.35 10.60 -13.95
N HIS A 83 17.68 9.31 -13.91
CA HIS A 83 18.52 8.67 -14.92
C HIS A 83 17.69 8.00 -16.05
N THR A 84 18.34 7.87 -17.22
CA THR A 84 17.78 7.27 -18.45
C THR A 84 18.03 5.75 -18.55
N SER A 85 18.42 5.11 -17.45
CA SER A 85 18.66 3.66 -17.44
C SER A 85 17.38 2.87 -17.70
N ALA A 86 17.50 1.67 -18.27
CA ALA A 86 16.35 0.80 -18.47
C ALA A 86 15.64 0.54 -17.13
N LEU A 87 14.31 0.62 -17.12
CA LEU A 87 13.51 0.24 -15.96
C LEU A 87 13.50 -1.28 -15.85
N HIS A 88 13.60 -1.82 -14.63
CA HIS A 88 13.41 -3.25 -14.42
C HIS A 88 12.01 -3.67 -14.86
N ASP A 89 11.91 -4.81 -15.56
CA ASP A 89 10.66 -5.38 -16.06
C ASP A 89 9.58 -5.48 -14.97
N GLU A 90 10.00 -5.73 -13.72
CA GLU A 90 9.12 -5.76 -12.56
C GLU A 90 8.47 -4.41 -12.27
N ASP A 91 9.25 -3.35 -12.28
CA ASP A 91 8.74 -2.02 -11.94
C ASP A 91 7.88 -1.47 -13.09
N ALA A 92 8.21 -1.81 -14.33
CA ALA A 92 7.38 -1.55 -15.50
C ALA A 92 6.04 -2.30 -15.42
N SER A 93 6.08 -3.61 -15.19
CA SER A 93 4.90 -4.46 -15.06
C SER A 93 3.98 -4.01 -13.93
N ASN A 94 4.54 -3.63 -12.78
CA ASN A 94 3.76 -3.17 -11.62
C ASN A 94 3.16 -1.77 -11.79
N ALA A 95 3.62 -0.97 -12.75
CA ALA A 95 3.02 0.32 -13.08
C ALA A 95 1.75 0.15 -13.93
N CYS A 96 1.63 -0.96 -14.65
CA CYS A 96 0.49 -1.25 -15.50
C CYS A 96 -0.74 -1.63 -14.66
N ASN A 97 -1.92 -1.33 -15.18
CA ASN A 97 -3.21 -1.58 -14.53
C ASN A 97 -3.30 -0.93 -13.13
N ARG A 98 -2.76 0.30 -13.03
CA ARG A 98 -2.81 1.13 -11.83
C ARG A 98 -3.50 2.43 -12.13
N THR A 99 -4.21 2.98 -11.15
CA THR A 99 -4.91 4.27 -11.29
C THR A 99 -3.96 5.44 -11.06
N ALA A 100 -3.05 5.36 -10.09
CA ALA A 100 -2.12 6.45 -9.78
C ALA A 100 -0.73 5.97 -9.33
N ALA A 101 0.29 6.76 -9.62
CA ALA A 101 1.61 6.62 -9.03
C ALA A 101 1.69 7.34 -7.68
N VAL A 102 2.24 6.67 -6.66
CA VAL A 102 2.52 7.24 -5.33
C VAL A 102 4.03 7.31 -5.13
N TYR A 103 4.59 8.50 -5.04
CA TYR A 103 6.02 8.71 -4.80
C TYR A 103 6.31 8.94 -3.32
N LEU A 104 7.13 8.07 -2.72
CA LEU A 104 7.66 8.27 -1.36
C LEU A 104 8.95 9.07 -1.44
N LEU A 105 8.81 10.39 -1.28
CA LEU A 105 9.91 11.34 -1.37
C LEU A 105 10.72 11.31 -0.07
N ARG A 106 12.01 10.99 -0.20
CA ARG A 106 12.95 10.93 0.91
C ARG A 106 13.63 12.27 1.12
N ASP A 107 13.45 12.84 2.29
CA ASP A 107 14.19 14.01 2.72
C ASP A 107 15.54 13.59 3.31
N GLU A 108 16.64 13.90 2.61
CA GLU A 108 17.99 13.60 3.10
C GLU A 108 18.33 14.37 4.40
N TRP A 109 17.64 15.51 4.61
CA TRP A 109 17.85 16.44 5.73
C TRP A 109 16.97 16.19 6.96
N CYS A 110 16.27 15.06 7.06
CA CYS A 110 15.44 14.77 8.23
C CYS A 110 16.27 14.75 9.54
N PRO A 111 15.96 15.56 10.57
CA PRO A 111 16.76 15.64 11.79
C PRO A 111 16.97 14.31 12.53
N HIS A 112 16.07 13.35 12.33
CA HIS A 112 16.18 11.97 12.84
C HIS A 112 17.36 11.18 12.24
N THR A 113 17.93 11.63 11.10
CA THR A 113 19.02 10.92 10.38
C THR A 113 20.41 11.11 11.00
N ARG A 114 20.61 12.07 11.91
CA ARG A 114 21.96 12.30 12.48
C ARG A 114 22.41 11.30 13.54
N SER A 115 21.51 10.45 14.06
CA SER A 115 21.85 9.47 15.11
C SER A 115 21.63 8.01 14.69
N ALA A 116 21.06 7.77 13.51
CA ALA A 116 20.52 6.49 13.09
C ALA A 116 21.41 5.81 12.04
N LYS A 117 21.74 4.53 12.22
CA LYS A 117 22.41 3.71 11.21
C LYS A 117 21.52 3.63 9.95
N LEU A 118 22.08 3.78 8.75
CA LEU A 118 21.47 3.57 7.42
C LEU A 118 20.28 2.56 7.36
N PRO A 119 20.36 1.36 7.97
CA PRO A 119 19.25 0.41 8.01
C PRO A 119 17.90 0.95 8.53
N GLN A 120 17.89 1.96 9.41
CA GLN A 120 16.63 2.49 9.96
C GLN A 120 15.78 3.24 8.92
N MET A 121 16.39 3.94 7.96
CA MET A 121 15.64 4.69 6.94
C MET A 121 14.96 3.76 5.92
N GLU A 122 15.63 2.67 5.53
CA GLU A 122 15.04 1.67 4.65
C GLU A 122 13.87 0.95 5.32
N GLU A 123 14.00 0.67 6.62
CA GLU A 123 12.93 0.10 7.44
C GLU A 123 11.71 1.04 7.52
N GLU A 124 11.91 2.34 7.76
CA GLU A 124 10.83 3.35 7.80
C GLU A 124 10.06 3.45 6.47
N ILE A 125 10.77 3.52 5.34
CA ILE A 125 10.12 3.61 4.04
C ILE A 125 9.31 2.35 3.75
N ALA A 126 9.86 1.20 4.11
CA ALA A 126 9.18 -0.07 3.93
C ALA A 126 7.93 -0.18 4.83
N LEU A 127 7.96 0.43 6.02
CA LEU A 127 6.80 0.56 6.89
C LEU A 127 5.74 1.49 6.27
N ILE A 128 6.10 2.69 5.81
CA ILE A 128 5.16 3.60 5.13
C ILE A 128 4.53 2.93 3.91
N ALA A 129 5.33 2.27 3.07
CA ALA A 129 4.83 1.58 1.89
C ALA A 129 3.83 0.47 2.25
N ALA A 130 4.06 -0.25 3.34
CA ALA A 130 3.18 -1.31 3.80
C ALA A 130 1.90 -0.76 4.43
N GLU A 131 1.98 0.29 5.25
CA GLU A 131 0.81 0.99 5.81
C GLU A 131 -0.06 1.57 4.69
N LEU A 132 0.57 2.24 3.71
CA LEU A 132 -0.12 2.76 2.53
C LEU A 132 -0.83 1.65 1.75
N PHE A 133 -0.18 0.51 1.54
CA PHE A 133 -0.85 -0.62 0.89
C PHE A 133 -2.05 -1.11 1.68
N GLN A 134 -1.92 -1.34 2.99
CA GLN A 134 -3.03 -1.85 3.77
C GLN A 134 -4.21 -0.89 3.75
N TYR A 135 -3.92 0.40 3.95
CA TYR A 135 -4.95 1.43 3.91
C TYR A 135 -5.63 1.51 2.54
N THR A 136 -4.85 1.62 1.47
CA THR A 136 -5.38 1.76 0.10
C THR A 136 -6.07 0.49 -0.38
N TYR A 137 -5.53 -0.70 -0.10
CA TYR A 137 -6.15 -1.98 -0.45
C TYR A 137 -7.44 -2.20 0.31
N HIS A 138 -7.50 -1.89 1.61
CA HIS A 138 -8.74 -2.06 2.38
C HIS A 138 -9.87 -1.15 1.89
N ARG A 139 -9.54 0.09 1.47
CA ARG A 139 -10.52 1.04 0.93
C ARG A 139 -10.98 0.70 -0.49
N TRP A 140 -10.06 0.22 -1.31
CA TRP A 140 -10.32 -0.13 -2.71
C TRP A 140 -11.00 -1.49 -2.87
N PHE A 141 -10.54 -2.49 -2.11
CA PHE A 141 -10.99 -3.86 -2.24
C PHE A 141 -12.39 -4.05 -1.65
N ARG A 142 -13.33 -4.40 -2.53
CA ARG A 142 -14.68 -4.81 -2.21
C ARG A 142 -14.79 -6.28 -2.57
N PRO A 143 -14.99 -7.17 -1.59
CA PRO A 143 -15.10 -8.61 -1.82
C PRO A 143 -16.07 -8.91 -2.96
N TYR A 144 -15.61 -9.69 -3.93
CA TYR A 144 -16.34 -10.12 -5.13
C TYR A 144 -16.77 -9.01 -6.09
N LYS A 145 -16.55 -7.73 -5.73
CA LYS A 145 -17.02 -6.56 -6.50
C LYS A 145 -15.88 -5.79 -7.14
N SER A 146 -14.68 -5.81 -6.57
CA SER A 146 -13.52 -5.16 -7.18
C SER A 146 -13.09 -5.91 -8.44
N GLU A 147 -12.85 -5.17 -9.50
CA GLU A 147 -12.16 -5.71 -10.67
C GLU A 147 -10.70 -5.91 -10.32
N ILE A 148 -10.31 -7.17 -10.12
CA ILE A 148 -8.92 -7.59 -9.85
C ILE A 148 -8.28 -8.20 -11.09
N ASP A 149 -9.07 -8.36 -12.15
CA ASP A 149 -8.62 -8.91 -13.40
C ASP A 149 -7.52 -8.05 -13.98
N LEU A 150 -6.60 -8.69 -14.70
CA LEU A 150 -5.38 -8.06 -15.20
C LEU A 150 -4.47 -7.48 -14.09
N GLY A 151 -4.75 -7.81 -12.83
CA GLY A 151 -4.02 -7.32 -11.67
C GLY A 151 -4.32 -5.86 -11.35
N GLN A 152 -5.52 -5.37 -11.64
CA GLN A 152 -5.94 -3.99 -11.35
C GLN A 152 -5.81 -3.63 -9.88
N PHE A 153 -5.31 -2.43 -9.61
CA PHE A 153 -5.22 -1.89 -8.26
C PHE A 153 -5.08 -0.38 -8.30
N LEU A 154 -5.49 0.32 -7.24
CA LEU A 154 -5.53 1.78 -7.25
C LEU A 154 -4.14 2.44 -7.38
N THR A 155 -3.12 1.95 -6.67
CA THR A 155 -1.86 2.69 -6.53
C THR A 155 -0.60 1.88 -6.83
N LYS A 156 0.41 2.53 -7.40
CA LYS A 156 1.79 2.03 -7.48
C LYS A 156 2.71 2.88 -6.63
N VAL A 157 3.25 2.30 -5.55
CA VAL A 157 4.28 2.95 -4.75
C VAL A 157 5.63 2.92 -5.47
N ASN A 158 6.25 4.09 -5.63
CA ASN A 158 7.57 4.31 -6.20
C ASN A 158 8.44 5.00 -5.14
N VAL A 159 9.63 4.45 -4.91
CA VAL A 159 10.61 5.02 -3.98
C VAL A 159 11.79 5.54 -4.80
N PRO A 160 11.80 6.83 -5.17
CA PRO A 160 12.93 7.44 -5.84
C PRO A 160 14.19 7.42 -4.98
N SER A 161 15.36 7.52 -5.62
CA SER A 161 16.63 7.87 -4.97
C SER A 161 16.48 9.06 -4.02
N ALA A 162 17.19 9.05 -2.90
CA ALA A 162 17.15 10.18 -1.98
C ALA A 162 17.65 11.42 -2.73
N ALA A 163 16.86 12.48 -2.69
CA ALA A 163 17.13 13.71 -3.43
C ALA A 163 17.67 14.76 -2.46
N ILE A 164 18.87 15.25 -2.76
CA ILE A 164 19.58 16.28 -1.97
C ILE A 164 18.87 17.65 -2.11
N ASP A 165 18.08 17.81 -3.17
CA ASP A 165 17.54 19.07 -3.66
C ASP A 165 16.01 19.07 -3.73
N LEU A 166 15.32 18.32 -2.85
CA LEU A 166 13.87 18.43 -2.74
C LEU A 166 13.47 19.87 -2.34
N PRO A 167 12.49 20.48 -3.03
CA PRO A 167 11.95 21.77 -2.61
C PRO A 167 11.49 21.74 -1.15
N VAL A 168 11.85 22.78 -0.39
CA VAL A 168 11.52 22.88 1.03
C VAL A 168 10.01 22.79 1.27
N LYS A 169 9.22 23.44 0.40
CA LYS A 169 7.76 23.43 0.45
C LYS A 169 7.19 22.31 -0.43
N THR A 170 6.45 21.40 0.21
CA THR A 170 5.79 20.24 -0.41
C THR A 170 4.82 20.69 -1.52
N CYS A 171 3.85 21.56 -1.19
CA CYS A 171 2.98 22.17 -2.20
C CYS A 171 3.62 23.43 -2.82
N SER A 172 4.46 23.23 -3.85
CA SER A 172 5.10 24.31 -4.63
C SER A 172 5.20 23.99 -6.12
N LEU A 173 5.25 25.00 -6.99
CA LEU A 173 5.45 24.81 -8.43
C LEU A 173 6.75 24.04 -8.74
N ALA A 174 7.82 24.30 -7.98
CA ALA A 174 9.08 23.58 -8.13
C ALA A 174 8.93 22.07 -7.86
N MET A 175 8.14 21.69 -6.84
CA MET A 175 7.85 20.28 -6.55
C MET A 175 7.00 19.66 -7.65
N VAL A 176 5.97 20.38 -8.11
CA VAL A 176 5.08 19.95 -9.20
C VAL A 176 5.86 19.65 -10.47
N GLU A 177 6.72 20.58 -10.90
CA GLU A 177 7.50 20.40 -12.13
C GLU A 177 8.53 19.28 -12.02
N ARG A 178 9.11 19.09 -10.83
CA ARG A 178 9.97 17.92 -10.57
C ARG A 178 9.19 16.62 -10.72
N LEU A 179 8.07 16.49 -10.02
CA LEU A 179 7.24 15.27 -10.04
C LEU A 179 6.76 14.96 -11.45
N LYS A 180 6.27 15.95 -12.20
CA LYS A 180 5.87 15.78 -13.61
C LYS A 180 7.01 15.25 -14.47
N ARG A 181 8.22 15.81 -14.34
CA ARG A 181 9.39 15.35 -15.10
C ARG A 181 9.75 13.90 -14.77
N SER A 182 9.86 13.59 -13.48
CA SER A 182 10.20 12.24 -13.00
C SER A 182 9.14 11.22 -13.42
N HIS A 183 7.87 11.58 -13.35
CA HIS A 183 6.76 10.71 -13.73
C HIS A 183 6.65 10.52 -15.25
N THR A 184 6.90 11.56 -16.04
CA THR A 184 6.97 11.46 -17.51
C THR A 184 8.08 10.50 -17.91
N ASN A 185 9.30 10.67 -17.36
CA ASN A 185 10.42 9.76 -17.60
C ASN A 185 10.08 8.31 -17.19
N PHE A 186 9.41 8.14 -16.04
CA PHE A 186 8.96 6.82 -15.59
C PHE A 186 7.99 6.18 -16.58
N CYS A 187 6.95 6.89 -17.00
CA CYS A 187 5.96 6.36 -17.95
C CYS A 187 6.59 6.06 -19.32
N ASP A 188 7.48 6.92 -19.81
CA ASP A 188 8.21 6.68 -21.06
C ASP A 188 9.01 5.38 -20.99
N ARG A 189 9.74 5.15 -19.90
CA ARG A 189 10.50 3.92 -19.69
C ARG A 189 9.62 2.68 -19.52
N VAL A 190 8.45 2.80 -18.88
CA VAL A 190 7.48 1.69 -18.82
C VAL A 190 7.04 1.33 -20.24
N ARG A 191 6.74 2.32 -21.10
CA ARG A 191 6.35 2.08 -22.50
C ARG A 191 7.49 1.46 -23.31
N ASP A 192 8.72 1.92 -23.13
CA ASP A 192 9.90 1.34 -23.78
C ASP A 192 10.13 -0.12 -23.38
N THR A 193 10.01 -0.44 -22.08
CA THR A 193 10.11 -1.82 -21.59
C THR A 193 9.02 -2.69 -22.21
N MET A 194 7.77 -2.24 -22.23
CA MET A 194 6.66 -2.98 -22.86
C MET A 194 6.89 -3.22 -24.36
N ALA A 195 7.36 -2.21 -25.10
CA ALA A 195 7.67 -2.35 -26.52
C ALA A 195 8.81 -3.35 -26.78
N ASN A 196 9.86 -3.32 -25.95
CA ASN A 196 11.01 -4.22 -26.06
C ASN A 196 10.69 -5.67 -25.65
N GLU A 197 9.84 -5.87 -24.65
CA GLU A 197 9.40 -7.21 -24.25
C GLU A 197 8.49 -7.85 -25.31
N THR A 198 7.59 -7.07 -25.92
CA THR A 198 6.75 -7.54 -27.05
C THR A 198 7.59 -8.10 -28.20
N LEU A 199 8.80 -7.56 -28.43
CA LEU A 199 9.75 -8.07 -29.43
C LEU A 199 10.44 -9.38 -29.02
N ARG A 200 10.61 -9.66 -27.71
CA ARG A 200 11.27 -10.90 -27.22
C ARG A 200 10.36 -12.12 -27.28
N GLU A 201 9.04 -11.95 -27.17
CA GLU A 201 8.08 -13.05 -27.24
C GLU A 201 8.02 -13.73 -28.62
N ALA A 202 8.49 -13.06 -29.68
CA ALA A 202 8.55 -13.64 -31.02
C ALA A 202 9.63 -14.75 -31.19
N LEU A 203 10.49 -15.01 -30.19
CA LEU A 203 11.74 -15.78 -30.40
C LEU A 203 12.02 -16.98 -29.49
N GLU A 204 11.23 -17.29 -28.45
CA GLU A 204 11.57 -18.40 -27.54
C GLU A 204 10.50 -19.50 -27.44
N TYR A 205 10.65 -20.52 -28.28
CA TYR A 205 9.87 -21.77 -28.26
C TYR A 205 10.73 -22.99 -27.90
N TYR A 206 11.51 -23.00 -26.80
CA TYR A 206 12.16 -24.25 -26.36
C TYR A 206 12.47 -24.29 -24.84
N GLY A 207 11.88 -25.28 -24.17
CA GLY A 207 12.53 -25.98 -23.06
C GLY A 207 12.22 -25.51 -21.63
N GLY A 208 11.27 -26.20 -20.99
CA GLY A 208 11.38 -26.70 -19.60
C GLY A 208 11.65 -25.71 -18.46
N TYR A 209 10.60 -25.44 -17.68
CA TYR A 209 10.67 -25.02 -16.27
C TYR A 209 11.49 -23.76 -15.96
N LYS A 210 11.09 -22.61 -16.48
CA LYS A 210 11.46 -21.32 -15.86
C LYS A 210 10.25 -20.42 -15.80
N TRP A 211 9.98 -19.91 -14.60
CA TRP A 211 8.99 -18.89 -14.23
C TRP A 211 9.18 -17.53 -14.94
N ARG A 212 9.77 -17.50 -16.13
CA ARG A 212 9.87 -16.30 -16.94
C ARG A 212 8.51 -16.01 -17.52
N ARG A 213 7.79 -15.14 -16.80
CA ARG A 213 6.99 -14.04 -17.33
C ARG A 213 6.82 -14.16 -18.85
N ARG A 214 5.80 -14.91 -19.27
CA ARG A 214 5.06 -14.47 -20.44
C ARG A 214 4.62 -13.06 -20.12
N VAL A 215 4.95 -12.10 -20.97
CA VAL A 215 4.35 -10.77 -20.92
C VAL A 215 2.86 -11.06 -20.92
N ARG A 216 2.18 -10.71 -19.83
CA ARG A 216 0.73 -10.85 -19.82
C ARG A 216 0.26 -9.90 -20.93
N PRO A 217 -0.51 -10.33 -21.93
CA PRO A 217 -0.99 -9.50 -23.05
C PRO A 217 -1.95 -8.36 -22.61
N PHE A 218 -1.87 -7.97 -21.34
CA PHE A 218 -2.83 -7.21 -20.58
C PHE A 218 -2.17 -6.09 -19.76
N TYR A 219 -0.88 -5.79 -20.00
CA TYR A 219 -0.21 -4.66 -19.37
C TYR A 219 -0.56 -3.37 -20.13
N TYR A 220 -1.32 -2.50 -19.47
CA TYR A 220 -1.74 -1.22 -19.99
C TYR A 220 -1.48 -0.13 -18.95
N ILE A 221 -0.86 0.98 -19.36
CA ILE A 221 -0.77 2.17 -18.51
C ILE A 221 -2.11 2.90 -18.62
N GLN A 222 -2.83 3.00 -17.51
CA GLN A 222 -4.11 3.69 -17.50
C GLN A 222 -3.92 5.19 -17.76
N PRO A 223 -4.86 5.87 -18.45
CA PRO A 223 -4.74 7.31 -18.69
C PRO A 223 -4.69 8.11 -17.39
N VAL A 224 -5.42 7.68 -16.35
CA VAL A 224 -5.37 8.33 -15.02
C VAL A 224 -3.99 8.20 -14.40
N PHE A 225 -3.30 7.07 -14.62
CA PHE A 225 -1.95 6.87 -14.11
C PHE A 225 -1.00 7.94 -14.62
N GLU A 226 -1.11 8.30 -15.90
CA GLU A 226 -0.30 9.35 -16.53
C GLU A 226 -0.77 10.76 -16.16
N ALA A 227 -2.05 10.91 -15.82
CA ALA A 227 -2.70 12.19 -15.55
C ALA A 227 -2.54 12.67 -14.11
N VAL A 228 -2.32 11.75 -13.16
CA VAL A 228 -2.28 12.05 -11.72
C VAL A 228 -1.05 11.45 -11.05
N ILE A 229 -0.40 12.28 -10.25
CA ILE A 229 0.69 11.87 -9.37
C ILE A 229 0.26 12.12 -7.92
N VAL A 230 0.53 11.16 -7.06
CA VAL A 230 0.48 11.32 -5.61
C VAL A 230 1.90 11.31 -5.06
N ALA A 231 2.19 12.18 -4.09
CA ALA A 231 3.48 12.23 -3.44
C ALA A 231 3.31 12.38 -1.92
N VAL A 232 4.14 11.65 -1.18
CA VAL A 232 4.22 11.68 0.28
C VAL A 232 5.67 11.96 0.64
N ARG A 233 5.91 12.94 1.50
CA ARG A 233 7.25 13.14 2.09
C ARG A 233 7.38 12.28 3.32
N THR A 234 8.35 11.38 3.31
CA THR A 234 8.56 10.45 4.43
C THR A 234 8.99 11.18 5.70
N GLY A 235 9.65 12.34 5.55
CA GLY A 235 10.13 13.15 6.66
C GLY A 235 9.06 13.83 7.50
N GLU A 236 7.85 13.95 6.97
CA GLU A 236 6.72 14.58 7.64
C GLU A 236 5.84 13.56 8.38
N PHE A 237 6.07 12.26 8.18
CA PHE A 237 5.26 11.22 8.81
C PHE A 237 5.80 10.81 10.18
N ASP A 238 4.98 10.97 11.21
CA ASP A 238 5.27 10.46 12.55
C ASP A 238 4.50 9.16 12.82
N PHE A 239 5.19 8.02 12.73
CA PHE A 239 4.66 6.69 13.05
C PHE A 239 4.08 6.52 14.46
N ALA A 240 4.46 7.38 15.41
CA ALA A 240 3.98 7.27 16.79
C ALA A 240 2.64 7.97 17.02
N THR A 241 2.26 8.90 16.15
CA THR A 241 1.13 9.81 16.42
C THR A 241 0.20 10.04 15.25
N THR A 242 0.62 9.70 14.03
CA THR A 242 -0.12 9.99 12.81
C THR A 242 -0.84 8.74 12.33
N ASP A 243 -2.17 8.80 12.28
CA ASP A 243 -2.95 7.82 11.51
C ASP A 243 -2.55 7.94 10.03
N ILE A 244 -2.35 6.82 9.35
CA ILE A 244 -2.04 6.78 7.92
C ILE A 244 -3.07 7.57 7.10
N ALA A 245 -4.34 7.60 7.53
CA ALA A 245 -5.41 8.38 6.90
C ALA A 245 -5.15 9.89 6.91
N ASP A 246 -4.54 10.40 7.99
CA ASP A 246 -4.26 11.82 8.21
C ASP A 246 -2.90 12.26 7.64
N MET A 247 -2.14 11.33 7.03
CA MET A 247 -0.86 11.61 6.40
C MET A 247 -0.99 12.73 5.36
N ARG A 248 -0.14 13.75 5.48
CA ARG A 248 -0.05 14.84 4.50
C ARG A 248 0.44 14.30 3.17
N THR A 249 -0.38 14.52 2.16
CA THR A 249 -0.20 13.95 0.84
C THR A 249 -0.45 15.02 -0.21
N LEU A 250 0.41 15.08 -1.21
CA LEU A 250 0.30 15.98 -2.35
C LEU A 250 -0.29 15.21 -3.54
N ILE A 251 -1.36 15.73 -4.14
CA ILE A 251 -1.85 15.28 -5.45
C ILE A 251 -1.51 16.33 -6.50
N VAL A 252 -1.01 15.87 -7.65
CA VAL A 252 -0.56 16.72 -8.76
C VAL A 252 -1.25 16.27 -10.05
N ALA A 253 -1.82 17.22 -10.78
CA ALA A 253 -2.30 17.00 -12.14
C ALA A 253 -1.14 17.22 -13.13
N THR A 254 -0.86 16.22 -13.97
CA THR A 254 0.29 16.29 -14.90
C THR A 254 0.01 17.14 -16.13
N GLY A 255 -1.28 17.37 -16.44
CA GLY A 255 -1.74 18.01 -17.67
C GLY A 255 -2.07 17.02 -18.78
N LYS A 256 -1.85 15.72 -18.59
CA LYS A 256 -2.40 14.68 -19.46
C LYS A 256 -3.91 14.56 -19.23
N GLU A 257 -4.65 14.28 -20.30
CA GLU A 257 -6.10 14.06 -20.24
C GLU A 257 -6.39 12.57 -20.06
N THR A 258 -7.47 12.28 -19.33
CA THR A 258 -8.00 10.92 -19.18
C THR A 258 -9.22 10.75 -20.09
N ARG A 259 -9.86 9.58 -20.09
CA ARG A 259 -11.05 9.36 -20.93
C ARG A 259 -12.27 10.12 -20.41
N SER A 260 -12.34 10.32 -19.09
CA SER A 260 -13.34 11.18 -18.46
C SER A 260 -13.03 12.68 -18.57
N GLY A 261 -11.90 13.05 -19.18
CA GLY A 261 -11.51 14.43 -19.48
C GLY A 261 -10.31 14.91 -18.64
N PRO A 262 -10.11 16.24 -18.54
CA PRO A 262 -9.01 16.80 -17.78
C PRO A 262 -9.19 16.60 -16.25
N ILE A 263 -8.10 16.31 -15.54
CA ILE A 263 -8.11 16.23 -14.07
C ILE A 263 -8.42 17.60 -13.48
N ASP A 264 -9.54 17.71 -12.77
CA ASP A 264 -9.94 18.91 -12.06
C ASP A 264 -9.77 18.74 -10.55
N LEU A 265 -8.69 19.32 -10.02
CA LEU A 265 -8.40 19.31 -8.59
C LEU A 265 -9.29 20.28 -7.79
N SER A 266 -10.08 21.13 -8.47
CA SER A 266 -11.04 22.00 -7.78
C SER A 266 -12.21 21.23 -7.16
N LEU A 267 -12.42 19.97 -7.55
CA LEU A 267 -13.39 19.05 -6.96
C LEU A 267 -13.02 18.60 -5.54
N ILE A 268 -11.76 18.76 -5.13
CA ILE A 268 -11.38 18.56 -3.73
C ILE A 268 -11.88 19.76 -2.94
N ASP A 269 -12.72 19.55 -1.92
CA ASP A 269 -13.33 20.64 -1.16
C ASP A 269 -12.29 21.60 -0.58
N ALA A 270 -12.56 22.91 -0.65
CA ALA A 270 -11.63 23.94 -0.20
C ALA A 270 -11.28 23.82 1.28
N ALA A 271 -12.17 23.27 2.10
CA ALA A 271 -11.96 23.04 3.53
C ALA A 271 -10.96 21.90 3.82
N ASP A 272 -10.81 20.94 2.89
CA ASP A 272 -9.87 19.82 3.03
C ASP A 272 -8.50 20.11 2.40
N ARG A 273 -8.32 21.26 1.75
CA ARG A 273 -7.03 21.67 1.17
C ARG A 273 -6.14 22.26 2.26
N LEU A 274 -5.08 21.54 2.61
CA LEU A 274 -4.04 22.05 3.51
C LEU A 274 -3.19 23.12 2.83
N ASP A 275 -2.94 22.94 1.53
CA ASP A 275 -2.25 23.90 0.67
C ASP A 275 -2.64 23.65 -0.79
N SER A 276 -2.37 24.60 -1.68
CA SER A 276 -2.62 24.43 -3.10
C SER A 276 -1.75 25.32 -3.96
N VAL A 277 -1.51 24.86 -5.19
CA VAL A 277 -0.72 25.58 -6.19
C VAL A 277 -1.50 25.65 -7.49
N SER A 278 -1.53 26.85 -8.06
CA SER A 278 -2.10 27.10 -9.38
C SER A 278 -1.02 27.49 -10.37
N ASP A 279 -1.18 27.07 -11.62
CA ASP A 279 -0.41 27.52 -12.78
C ASP A 279 -1.39 28.00 -13.85
N ASN A 280 -1.16 29.20 -14.39
CA ASN A 280 -2.06 29.85 -15.36
C ASN A 280 -3.54 29.87 -14.95
N GLY A 281 -3.82 30.07 -13.65
CA GLY A 281 -5.19 30.13 -13.12
C GLY A 281 -5.88 28.79 -12.90
N ARG A 282 -5.20 27.66 -13.17
CA ARG A 282 -5.71 26.31 -12.92
C ARG A 282 -4.96 25.67 -11.75
N LEU A 283 -5.68 24.98 -10.86
CA LEU A 283 -5.08 24.18 -9.80
C LEU A 283 -4.29 23.01 -10.42
N VAL A 284 -2.98 23.00 -10.20
CA VAL A 284 -2.08 21.93 -10.67
C VAL A 284 -1.64 21.01 -9.55
N ALA A 285 -1.75 21.45 -8.29
CA ALA A 285 -1.53 20.58 -7.14
C ALA A 285 -2.33 21.03 -5.92
N VAL A 286 -2.68 20.05 -5.09
CA VAL A 286 -3.36 20.24 -3.81
C VAL A 286 -2.67 19.34 -2.79
N GLU A 287 -2.34 19.90 -1.64
CA GLU A 287 -1.92 19.14 -0.47
C GLU A 287 -3.12 18.92 0.44
N SER A 288 -3.35 17.69 0.87
CA SER A 288 -4.48 17.30 1.72
C SER A 288 -4.11 16.06 2.55
N ARG A 289 -5.09 15.52 3.29
CA ARG A 289 -4.97 14.23 3.97
C ARG A 289 -5.04 13.09 2.96
N LEU A 290 -4.35 11.99 3.25
CA LEU A 290 -4.36 10.79 2.40
C LEU A 290 -5.79 10.30 2.15
N GLU A 291 -6.64 10.30 3.18
CA GLU A 291 -8.05 9.88 3.06
C GLU A 291 -8.82 10.64 1.98
N VAL A 292 -8.62 11.96 1.90
CA VAL A 292 -9.31 12.84 0.95
C VAL A 292 -8.80 12.57 -0.46
N ILE A 293 -7.48 12.49 -0.63
CA ILE A 293 -6.86 12.18 -1.93
C ILE A 293 -7.25 10.78 -2.41
N LEU A 294 -7.32 9.81 -1.49
CA LEU A 294 -7.73 8.46 -1.81
C LEU A 294 -9.19 8.39 -2.29
N SER A 295 -10.08 9.13 -1.63
CA SER A 295 -11.48 9.23 -2.04
C SER A 295 -11.60 9.84 -3.44
N PHE A 296 -10.85 10.92 -3.71
CA PHE A 296 -10.78 11.53 -5.04
C PHE A 296 -10.25 10.56 -6.12
N LEU A 297 -9.25 9.73 -5.80
CA LEU A 297 -8.75 8.71 -6.73
C LEU A 297 -9.76 7.60 -7.00
N LEU A 298 -10.50 7.15 -5.99
CA LEU A 298 -11.57 6.16 -6.15
C LEU A 298 -12.69 6.69 -7.05
N ASP A 299 -13.05 7.96 -6.91
CA ASP A 299 -14.03 8.62 -7.78
C ASP A 299 -13.53 8.78 -9.22
N LEU A 300 -12.22 9.03 -9.41
CA LEU A 300 -11.59 9.04 -10.74
C LEU A 300 -11.61 7.65 -11.39
N GLU A 301 -11.18 6.61 -10.65
CA GLU A 301 -11.21 5.23 -11.12
C GLU A 301 -12.63 4.83 -11.54
N GLN A 302 -13.62 5.10 -10.69
CA GLN A 302 -15.02 4.78 -10.98
C GLN A 302 -15.53 5.47 -12.25
N ARG A 303 -15.15 6.74 -12.48
CA ARG A 303 -15.52 7.47 -13.70
C ARG A 303 -14.88 6.89 -14.95
N GLU A 304 -13.62 6.46 -14.89
CA GLU A 304 -12.99 5.80 -16.04
C GLU A 304 -13.58 4.42 -16.30
N HIS A 305 -13.85 3.64 -15.24
CA HIS A 305 -14.48 2.32 -15.35
C HIS A 305 -15.88 2.40 -15.98
N ALA A 306 -16.64 3.46 -15.69
CA ALA A 306 -17.94 3.71 -16.30
C ALA A 306 -17.87 3.91 -17.83
N LEU A 307 -16.70 4.25 -18.37
CA LEU A 307 -16.45 4.37 -19.82
C LEU A 307 -15.97 3.05 -20.45
N GLY A 308 -15.93 1.96 -19.68
CA GLY A 308 -15.43 0.64 -20.07
C GLY A 308 -13.91 0.51 -19.96
N MET A 309 -13.40 -0.70 -19.75
CA MET A 309 -11.95 -0.94 -19.70
C MET A 309 -11.38 -1.14 -21.11
N GLN A 310 -10.22 -0.54 -21.39
CA GLN A 310 -9.42 -0.90 -22.56
C GLN A 310 -8.11 -1.58 -22.13
N PRO A 311 -7.59 -2.50 -22.96
CA PRO A 311 -8.19 -2.98 -24.22
C PRO A 311 -9.39 -3.93 -24.00
N ASP A 312 -10.29 -4.01 -25.00
CA ASP A 312 -11.34 -5.06 -25.11
C ASP A 312 -10.64 -6.41 -25.32
N LEU A 313 -10.08 -6.94 -24.24
CA LEU A 313 -9.37 -8.19 -24.28
C LEU A 313 -10.39 -9.32 -24.15
N PRO A 314 -10.29 -10.38 -24.98
CA PRO A 314 -11.05 -11.58 -24.72
C PRO A 314 -10.74 -12.03 -23.30
N VAL A 315 -11.83 -12.27 -22.57
CA VAL A 315 -11.89 -12.75 -21.19
C VAL A 315 -10.73 -13.70 -20.91
N CYS A 316 -10.02 -13.41 -19.82
CA CYS A 316 -9.01 -14.27 -19.19
C CYS A 316 -8.32 -15.23 -20.16
N ASP A 317 -7.15 -14.86 -20.72
CA ASP A 317 -6.15 -15.90 -20.91
C ASP A 317 -5.82 -16.40 -19.50
N MET A 318 -6.49 -17.48 -19.13
CA MET A 318 -6.63 -17.92 -17.75
C MET A 318 -5.23 -18.13 -17.20
N ASP A 319 -4.92 -17.42 -16.11
CA ASP A 319 -3.72 -17.73 -15.33
C ASP A 319 -3.71 -19.25 -15.13
N SER A 320 -2.58 -19.91 -15.41
CA SER A 320 -2.47 -21.36 -15.38
C SER A 320 -2.90 -21.95 -14.03
N ARG A 321 -2.88 -21.13 -12.97
CA ARG A 321 -3.44 -21.47 -11.66
C ARG A 321 -4.96 -21.58 -11.64
N VAL A 322 -5.66 -20.69 -12.34
CA VAL A 322 -7.12 -20.72 -12.45
C VAL A 322 -7.55 -21.88 -13.34
N ALA A 323 -6.84 -22.11 -14.46
CA ALA A 323 -7.08 -23.26 -15.32
C ALA A 323 -6.85 -24.60 -14.59
N GLY A 324 -5.75 -24.72 -13.82
CA GLY A 324 -5.50 -25.90 -12.99
C GLY A 324 -6.55 -26.09 -11.90
N ALA A 325 -6.95 -25.01 -11.22
CA ALA A 325 -8.01 -25.08 -10.22
C ALA A 325 -9.37 -25.47 -10.82
N MET A 326 -9.69 -25.06 -12.04
CA MET A 326 -10.91 -25.49 -12.72
C MET A 326 -10.94 -26.99 -12.99
N ASP A 327 -9.83 -27.54 -13.51
CA ASP A 327 -9.69 -28.97 -13.75
C ASP A 327 -9.82 -29.76 -12.44
N ASP A 328 -9.12 -29.32 -11.38
CA ASP A 328 -9.18 -29.92 -10.05
C ASP A 328 -10.59 -29.88 -9.43
N LEU A 329 -11.40 -28.88 -9.78
CA LEU A 329 -12.75 -28.69 -9.27
C LEU A 329 -13.83 -29.37 -10.13
N GLY A 330 -13.45 -30.00 -11.24
CA GLY A 330 -14.36 -30.71 -12.15
C GLY A 330 -15.15 -29.80 -13.09
N TRP A 331 -14.59 -28.66 -13.48
CA TRP A 331 -15.19 -27.78 -14.48
C TRP A 331 -15.20 -28.44 -15.86
N ASP A 332 -16.29 -28.28 -16.62
CA ASP A 332 -16.38 -28.80 -17.98
C ASP A 332 -15.49 -27.99 -18.94
N PRO A 333 -14.45 -28.58 -19.55
CA PRO A 333 -13.59 -27.87 -20.49
C PRO A 333 -14.32 -27.40 -21.76
N ALA A 334 -15.52 -27.91 -22.05
CA ALA A 334 -16.36 -27.42 -23.14
C ALA A 334 -17.07 -26.09 -22.82
N GLU A 335 -17.16 -25.69 -21.54
CA GLU A 335 -17.77 -24.43 -21.11
C GLU A 335 -16.70 -23.34 -20.89
N PRO A 336 -16.53 -22.40 -21.84
CA PRO A 336 -15.61 -21.27 -21.64
C PRO A 336 -16.07 -20.38 -20.49
N LEU A 337 -15.11 -19.95 -19.67
CA LEU A 337 -15.36 -18.97 -18.63
C LEU A 337 -15.39 -17.57 -19.24
N HIS A 338 -16.49 -16.85 -19.01
CA HIS A 338 -16.76 -15.54 -19.61
C HIS A 338 -16.95 -14.45 -18.56
N GLY A 339 -16.62 -13.21 -18.94
CA GLY A 339 -16.85 -12.00 -18.16
C GLY A 339 -15.75 -11.69 -17.13
N PRO A 340 -15.77 -10.48 -16.57
CA PRO A 340 -14.92 -10.14 -15.44
C PRO A 340 -15.20 -11.08 -14.27
N SER A 341 -14.18 -11.39 -13.49
CA SER A 341 -14.31 -12.31 -12.36
C SER A 341 -15.22 -11.77 -11.25
N SER A 342 -15.50 -10.48 -11.24
CA SER A 342 -16.51 -9.86 -10.36
C SER A 342 -17.94 -10.37 -10.64
N ALA A 343 -18.24 -10.78 -11.88
CA ALA A 343 -19.55 -11.29 -12.27
C ALA A 343 -19.74 -12.78 -11.97
N TRP A 344 -18.69 -13.47 -11.51
CA TRP A 344 -18.73 -14.92 -11.26
C TRP A 344 -19.48 -15.29 -9.98
N VAL A 345 -19.63 -14.34 -9.04
CA VAL A 345 -20.18 -14.59 -7.72
C VAL A 345 -21.41 -13.73 -7.49
N ASP A 346 -22.51 -14.36 -7.10
CA ASP A 346 -23.68 -13.65 -6.61
C ASP A 346 -23.37 -13.05 -5.23
N THR A 347 -23.21 -11.72 -5.19
CA THR A 347 -22.85 -11.00 -3.97
C THR A 347 -23.97 -10.92 -2.95
N ASP A 348 -25.22 -11.19 -3.35
CA ASP A 348 -26.34 -11.27 -2.41
C ASP A 348 -26.28 -12.56 -1.59
N GLN A 349 -25.67 -13.61 -2.15
CA GLN A 349 -25.40 -14.88 -1.46
C GLN A 349 -24.06 -14.88 -0.73
N HIS A 350 -23.08 -14.15 -1.25
CA HIS A 350 -21.72 -14.07 -0.70
C HIS A 350 -21.31 -12.62 -0.46
N SER A 351 -21.57 -12.11 0.75
CA SER A 351 -21.29 -10.70 1.08
C SER A 351 -19.93 -10.46 1.75
N THR A 352 -19.31 -11.49 2.31
CA THR A 352 -18.04 -11.40 3.05
C THR A 352 -16.92 -12.17 2.37
N TRP A 353 -15.74 -11.58 2.25
CA TRP A 353 -14.56 -12.27 1.75
C TRP A 353 -14.18 -13.42 2.68
N THR A 354 -14.44 -14.65 2.26
CA THR A 354 -14.00 -15.85 2.98
C THR A 354 -12.60 -16.22 2.50
N VAL A 355 -11.59 -15.68 3.18
CA VAL A 355 -10.20 -16.10 2.91
C VAL A 355 -10.08 -17.60 3.16
N GLY A 356 -9.85 -18.37 2.10
CA GLY A 356 -9.55 -19.79 2.23
C GLY A 356 -8.34 -19.97 3.15
N LYS A 357 -8.46 -20.81 4.19
CA LYS A 357 -7.35 -21.16 5.12
C LYS A 357 -6.31 -22.08 4.45
N GLY A 358 -5.98 -21.85 3.19
CA GLY A 358 -4.87 -22.51 2.53
C GLY A 358 -3.57 -22.19 3.28
N ARG A 359 -2.71 -23.19 3.47
CA ARG A 359 -1.43 -23.07 4.21
C ARG A 359 -0.59 -21.84 3.79
N ASN A 360 -0.63 -21.46 2.52
CA ASN A 360 0.09 -20.29 2.00
C ASN A 360 -0.56 -18.96 2.41
N LEU A 361 -1.89 -18.84 2.47
CA LEU A 361 -2.57 -17.62 2.92
C LEU A 361 -2.48 -17.42 4.43
N VAL A 362 -2.45 -18.51 5.22
CA VAL A 362 -2.15 -18.43 6.66
C VAL A 362 -0.75 -17.88 6.90
N LEU A 363 0.25 -18.27 6.09
CA LEU A 363 1.59 -17.69 6.18
C LEU A 363 1.64 -16.21 5.79
N ILE A 364 0.75 -15.75 4.90
CA ILE A 364 0.66 -14.36 4.46
C ILE A 364 -0.05 -13.51 5.52
N ASN A 365 -1.18 -13.97 6.06
CA ASN A 365 -1.82 -13.32 7.20
C ASN A 365 -0.88 -13.33 8.41
N ASN A 366 -0.17 -14.42 8.67
CA ASN A 366 0.85 -14.44 9.72
C ASN A 366 2.01 -13.50 9.41
N ALA A 367 2.40 -13.27 8.15
CA ALA A 367 3.42 -12.29 7.80
C ALA A 367 2.93 -10.85 7.96
N VAL A 368 1.65 -10.58 7.64
CA VAL A 368 0.97 -9.30 7.85
C VAL A 368 0.71 -9.05 9.35
N GLU A 369 0.38 -10.08 10.13
CA GLU A 369 0.23 -10.02 11.59
C GLU A 369 1.59 -9.92 12.30
N CYS A 370 2.61 -10.64 11.81
CA CYS A 370 3.99 -10.43 12.23
C CYS A 370 4.46 -9.03 11.88
N TRP A 371 3.98 -8.45 10.78
CA TRP A 371 4.24 -7.06 10.39
C TRP A 371 3.51 -6.06 11.29
N ALA A 372 2.24 -6.28 11.65
CA ALA A 372 1.53 -5.45 12.64
C ALA A 372 2.27 -5.50 13.99
N TYR A 373 2.83 -6.65 14.33
CA TYR A 373 3.71 -6.82 15.49
C TYR A 373 5.06 -6.09 15.35
N GLN A 374 5.67 -6.05 14.16
CA GLN A 374 6.89 -5.25 13.93
C GLN A 374 6.58 -3.75 13.98
N CYS A 375 5.49 -3.28 13.38
CA CYS A 375 5.01 -1.89 13.49
C CYS A 375 4.80 -1.52 14.95
N TYR A 376 4.11 -2.36 15.72
CA TYR A 376 3.97 -2.20 17.17
C TYR A 376 5.33 -2.12 17.89
N ARG A 377 6.30 -2.97 17.55
CA ARG A 377 7.66 -2.92 18.14
C ARG A 377 8.39 -1.62 17.77
N PHE A 378 8.24 -1.12 16.56
CA PHE A 378 8.82 0.14 16.11
C PHE A 378 8.20 1.33 16.83
N CYS A 379 6.87 1.44 16.88
CA CYS A 379 6.18 2.48 17.65
C CYS A 379 6.63 2.46 19.12
N ARG A 380 6.75 1.28 19.73
CA ARG A 380 7.25 1.12 21.10
C ARG A 380 8.71 1.53 21.28
N ARG A 381 9.58 1.27 20.29
CA ARG A 381 10.98 1.71 20.32
C ARG A 381 11.06 3.22 20.17
N ALA A 382 10.33 3.81 19.22
CA ALA A 382 10.28 5.25 19.01
C ALA A 382 9.73 5.99 20.25
N GLU A 383 8.70 5.47 20.90
CA GLU A 383 8.22 5.96 22.19
C GLU A 383 9.30 5.88 23.28
N GLY A 384 10.04 4.78 23.34
CA GLY A 384 11.14 4.57 24.28
C GLY A 384 12.27 5.59 24.09
N GLU A 385 12.70 5.79 22.85
CA GLU A 385 13.73 6.77 22.46
C GLU A 385 13.28 8.21 22.73
N ARG A 386 12.00 8.55 22.49
CA ARG A 386 11.43 9.85 22.90
C ARG A 386 11.45 10.05 24.40
N ARG A 387 10.98 9.06 25.17
CA ARG A 387 11.00 9.16 26.65
C ARG A 387 12.42 9.32 27.16
N TYR A 388 13.40 8.68 26.52
CA TYR A 388 14.80 8.86 26.84
C TYR A 388 15.31 10.27 26.49
N ALA A 389 15.06 10.75 25.27
CA ALA A 389 15.45 12.10 24.83
C ALA A 389 14.79 13.20 25.66
N GLN A 390 13.51 13.02 26.02
CA GLN A 390 12.77 13.96 26.86
C GLN A 390 13.30 13.98 28.29
N ARG A 391 13.65 12.82 28.87
CA ARG A 391 14.34 12.76 30.17
C ARG A 391 15.71 13.43 30.12
N TYR A 392 16.47 13.18 29.06
CA TYR A 392 17.80 13.77 28.88
C TYR A 392 17.70 15.30 28.76
N LEU A 393 16.76 15.82 27.98
CA LEU A 393 16.46 17.26 27.88
C LEU A 393 16.03 17.86 29.22
N LEU A 394 15.13 17.19 29.94
CA LEU A 394 14.71 17.64 31.27
C LEU A 394 15.90 17.72 32.23
N GLN A 395 16.72 16.66 32.27
CA GLN A 395 17.90 16.59 33.13
C GLN A 395 18.88 17.73 32.80
N ARG A 396 19.12 17.99 31.51
CA ARG A 396 20.02 19.06 31.08
C ARG A 396 19.50 20.45 31.44
N LEU A 397 18.19 20.67 31.35
CA LEU A 397 17.55 21.91 31.79
C LEU A 397 17.68 22.08 33.31
N THR A 398 17.48 21.01 34.08
CA THR A 398 17.66 21.04 35.55
C THR A 398 19.11 21.32 35.94
N GLU A 399 20.09 20.72 35.25
CA GLU A 399 21.51 21.00 35.46
C GLU A 399 21.84 22.48 35.17
N GLN A 400 21.27 23.04 34.10
CA GLN A 400 21.48 24.45 33.73
C GLN A 400 20.82 25.42 34.73
N GLU A 401 19.64 25.10 35.25
CA GLU A 401 18.99 25.86 36.32
C GLU A 401 19.82 25.83 37.63
N GLN A 402 20.42 24.68 37.95
CA GLN A 402 21.26 24.55 39.12
C GLN A 402 22.57 25.34 38.98
N GLU A 403 23.25 25.26 37.83
CA GLU A 403 24.45 26.06 37.54
C GLU A 403 24.16 27.57 37.62
N THR A 404 23.02 28.02 37.09
CA THR A 404 22.64 29.44 37.15
C THR A 404 22.31 29.90 38.58
N SER A 405 21.71 29.04 39.41
CA SER A 405 21.46 29.31 40.83
C SER A 405 22.77 29.41 41.63
N GLU A 406 23.71 28.49 41.41
CA GLU A 406 25.00 28.49 42.12
C GLU A 406 25.85 29.73 41.78
N ILE A 407 25.81 30.18 40.51
CA ILE A 407 26.47 31.43 40.08
C ILE A 407 25.81 32.65 40.74
N ALA A 408 24.47 32.66 40.88
CA ALA A 408 23.74 33.74 41.54
C ALA A 408 24.09 33.83 43.03
N ASP A 409 24.14 32.71 43.73
CA ASP A 409 24.47 32.66 45.17
C ASP A 409 25.94 33.05 45.43
N ALA A 410 26.87 32.65 44.57
CA ALA A 410 28.27 33.09 44.63
C ALA A 410 28.41 34.61 44.40
N SER A 411 27.58 35.20 43.52
CA SER A 411 27.54 36.64 43.30
C SER A 411 26.95 37.41 44.49
N ILE A 412 26.02 36.82 45.24
CA ILE A 412 25.43 37.46 46.43
C ILE A 412 26.43 37.44 47.60
N ASN A 413 27.11 36.32 47.81
CA ASN A 413 28.10 36.20 48.90
C ASN A 413 29.33 37.10 48.69
N SER A 414 29.82 37.24 47.45
CA SER A 414 30.94 38.14 47.15
C SER A 414 30.63 39.63 47.30
N ASN A 415 29.35 40.02 47.24
CA ASN A 415 28.90 41.39 47.49
C ASN A 415 28.66 41.70 48.97
N ASN A 416 28.51 40.68 49.83
CA ASN A 416 28.37 40.86 51.28
C ASN A 416 29.72 40.89 52.03
N GLU A 417 30.81 40.46 51.38
CA GLU A 417 32.17 40.50 51.94
C GLU A 417 32.98 41.76 51.53
N ARG A 418 32.40 42.65 50.72
CA ARG A 418 32.92 44.00 50.45
C ARG A 418 32.14 45.04 51.25
#